data_AF-E2S7T8-F1
#
_entry.id   AF-E2S7T8-F1
#
_cell.length_a   1.000
_cell.length_b   1.000
_cell.length_c   1.000
_cell.angle_alpha   90.00
_cell.angle_beta   90.00
_cell.angle_gamma   90.00
#
_symmetry.space_group_name_H-M   'P 1'
#
loop_
_entity.id
_entity.type
_entity.pdbx_description
1 polymer ?
#
loop_
_entity_poly.entity_id
_entity_poly.type
_entity_poly.pdbx_seq_one_letter_code
_entity_poly.pdbx_strand_id
1 'polypeptide(L)' 'MSVKPAMLTARDAATYLGLGLREVRRLVKAGELDIKYIGAKNNHEYRIVTASADAYIAALPSEPRRSA' A
#
# COMPACT_ATOMS: atom_id res chain seq x y z
N MET A 1 19.41 -4.12 11.01
CA MET A 1 17.96 -4.35 10.82
C MET A 1 17.32 -3.02 10.44
N SER A 2 16.81 -2.89 9.21
CA SER A 2 16.06 -1.68 8.82
C SER A 2 14.65 -1.81 9.39
N VAL A 3 14.31 -0.98 10.38
CA VAL A 3 12.96 -0.99 10.97
C VAL A 3 12.01 -0.37 9.94
N LYS A 4 11.21 -1.19 9.27
CA LYS A 4 10.15 -0.68 8.40
C LYS A 4 9.12 0.04 9.26
N PRO A 5 8.64 1.24 8.86
CA PRO A 5 7.57 1.89 9.57
C PRO A 5 6.33 0.99 9.52
N ALA A 6 5.59 0.90 10.63
CA ALA A 6 4.37 0.09 10.72
C ALA A 6 3.24 0.61 9.82
N MET A 7 3.32 1.87 9.39
CA MET A 7 2.36 2.51 8.51
C MET A 7 3.04 3.40 7.48
N LEU A 8 2.49 3.44 6.27
CA LEU A 8 3.01 4.17 5.11
C LEU A 8 2.07 5.34 4.77
N THR A 9 2.63 6.46 4.29
CA THR A 9 1.79 7.40 3.54
C THR A 9 1.36 6.76 2.21
N ALA A 10 0.33 7.30 1.55
CA ALA A 10 -0.02 6.85 0.20
C ALA A 10 1.14 6.99 -0.80
N ARG A 11 2.04 7.98 -0.59
CA ARG A 11 3.24 8.17 -1.41
C ARG A 11 4.29 7.10 -1.13
N ASP A 12 4.55 6.79 0.14
CA ASP A 12 5.51 5.75 0.50
C ASP A 12 5.01 4.38 0.04
N ALA A 13 3.71 4.10 0.19
CA ALA A 13 3.09 2.88 -0.31
C ALA A 13 3.18 2.77 -1.84
N ALA A 14 3.04 3.88 -2.58
CA ALA A 14 3.23 3.90 -4.03
C ALA A 14 4.65 3.46 -4.40
N THR A 15 5.66 4.05 -3.75
CA THR A 15 7.06 3.63 -3.95
C THR A 15 7.29 2.18 -3.55
N TYR A 16 6.71 1.75 -2.43
CA TYR A 16 6.88 0.41 -1.88
C TYR A 16 6.28 -0.69 -2.76
N LEU A 17 5.09 -0.45 -3.29
CA LEU A 17 4.36 -1.37 -4.16
C LEU A 17 4.81 -1.28 -5.64
N GLY A 18 5.64 -0.29 -6.00
CA GLY A 18 5.98 0.00 -7.39
C GLY A 18 4.78 0.50 -8.22
N LEU A 19 3.82 1.17 -7.58
CA LEU A 19 2.56 1.62 -8.18
C LEU A 19 2.47 3.14 -8.25
N GLY A 20 1.58 3.65 -9.11
CA GLY A 20 1.21 5.07 -9.09
C GLY A 20 0.32 5.43 -7.89
N LEU A 21 0.40 6.67 -7.40
CA LEU A 21 -0.42 7.15 -6.28
C LEU A 21 -1.93 6.99 -6.53
N ARG A 22 -2.38 7.16 -7.79
CA ARG A 22 -3.78 6.94 -8.18
C ARG A 22 -4.21 5.49 -7.98
N GLU A 23 -3.31 4.56 -8.27
CA GLU A 23 -3.57 3.13 -8.15
C GLU A 23 -3.62 2.69 -6.69
N VAL A 24 -2.69 3.19 -5.87
CA VAL A 24 -2.75 3.00 -4.41
C VAL A 24 -4.08 3.50 -3.83
N ARG A 25 -4.55 4.69 -4.25
CA ARG A 25 -5.85 5.21 -3.83
C ARG A 25 -7.02 4.34 -4.32
N ARG A 26 -6.91 3.72 -5.49
CA ARG A 26 -7.91 2.79 -6.02
C ARG A 26 -7.98 1.53 -5.16
N LEU A 27 -6.83 0.95 -4.81
CA LEU A 27 -6.73 -0.22 -3.92
C LEU A 27 -7.31 0.06 -2.54
N VAL A 28 -6.98 1.21 -1.95
CA VAL A 28 -7.57 1.64 -0.66
C VAL A 28 -9.10 1.76 -0.76
N LYS A 29 -9.62 2.37 -1.83
CA LYS A 29 -11.07 2.48 -2.05
C LYS A 29 -11.75 1.14 -2.29
N ALA A 30 -11.05 0.20 -2.90
CA ALA A 30 -11.52 -1.17 -3.13
C ALA A 30 -11.44 -2.05 -1.88
N GLY A 31 -10.75 -1.60 -0.81
CA GLY A 31 -10.55 -2.39 0.41
C GLY A 31 -9.38 -3.39 0.31
N GLU A 32 -8.54 -3.28 -0.72
CA GLU A 32 -7.39 -4.17 -0.94
C GLU A 32 -6.17 -3.80 -0.07
N LEU A 33 -6.19 -2.59 0.51
CA LEU A 33 -5.16 -2.11 1.43
C LEU A 33 -5.82 -1.57 2.69
N ASP A 34 -5.37 -2.07 3.84
CA ASP A 34 -5.86 -1.59 5.12
C ASP A 34 -5.32 -0.20 5.41
N ILE A 35 -6.20 0.67 5.92
CA ILE A 35 -5.85 2.02 6.30
C ILE A 35 -6.22 2.34 7.74
N LYS A 36 -5.46 3.25 8.34
CA LYS A 36 -5.81 3.94 9.57
C LYS A 36 -5.92 5.42 9.31
N TYR A 37 -7.07 5.98 9.62
CA TYR A 37 -7.26 7.43 9.59
C TYR A 37 -6.45 8.08 10.71
N ILE A 38 -5.75 9.16 10.38
CA ILE A 38 -4.99 9.96 11.34
C ILE A 38 -5.63 11.33 11.39
N GLY A 39 -6.30 11.63 12.51
CA GLY A 39 -6.97 12.92 12.73
C GLY A 39 -8.50 12.86 12.64
N ALA A 40 -9.11 14.04 12.67
CA ALA A 40 -10.56 14.18 12.63
C ALA A 40 -11.15 13.63 11.32
N LYS A 41 -12.34 13.04 11.42
CA LYS A 41 -13.04 12.26 10.37
C LYS A 41 -13.16 12.96 9.00
N ASN A 42 -12.97 14.28 8.94
CA ASN A 42 -13.15 15.10 7.74
C ASN A 42 -11.85 15.45 6.98
N ASN A 43 -10.66 15.15 7.51
CA ASN A 43 -9.42 15.55 6.84
C ASN A 43 -8.94 14.56 5.76
N HIS A 44 -9.61 13.42 5.59
CA HIS A 44 -9.24 12.36 4.64
C HIS A 44 -7.77 11.91 4.74
N GLU A 45 -7.11 12.20 5.86
CA GLU A 45 -5.72 11.83 6.09
C GLU A 45 -5.71 10.41 6.65
N TYR A 46 -5.05 9.51 5.93
CA TYR A 46 -4.90 8.13 6.32
C TYR A 46 -3.47 7.65 6.05
N ARG A 47 -3.07 6.62 6.79
CA ARG A 47 -1.88 5.83 6.51
C ARG A 47 -2.30 4.41 6.17
N ILE A 48 -1.52 3.78 5.31
CA ILE A 48 -1.69 2.39 4.89
C ILE A 48 -0.91 1.50 5.85
N VAL A 49 -1.51 0.41 6.31
CA VAL A 49 -0.85 -0.55 7.19
C VAL A 49 0.17 -1.33 6.37
N THR A 50 1.45 -1.27 6.74
CA THR A 50 2.54 -1.88 5.95
C THR A 50 2.33 -3.39 5.75
N ALA A 51 1.82 -4.09 6.76
CA ALA A 51 1.51 -5.52 6.66
C ALA A 51 0.45 -5.85 5.58
N SER A 52 -0.52 -4.96 5.35
CA SER A 52 -1.50 -5.16 4.26
C SER A 52 -0.86 -4.98 2.88
N ALA A 53 0.07 -4.03 2.76
CA ALA A 53 0.84 -3.85 1.53
C ALA A 53 1.77 -5.06 1.27
N ASP A 54 2.37 -5.64 2.32
CA ASP A 54 3.13 -6.88 2.22
C ASP A 54 2.26 -8.06 1.77
N ALA A 55 1.06 -8.20 2.34
CA ALA A 55 0.09 -9.22 1.95
C ALA A 55 -0.35 -9.07 0.49
N TYR A 56 -0.57 -7.82 0.04
CA TYR A 56 -0.89 -7.52 -1.36
C TYR A 56 0.24 -7.98 -2.30
N ILE A 57 1.50 -7.64 -2.00
CA ILE A 57 2.66 -8.08 -2.81
C ILE A 57 2.76 -9.61 -2.82
N ALA A 58 2.56 -10.27 -1.67
CA ALA A 58 2.63 -11.72 -1.57
C ALA A 58 1.49 -12.44 -2.32
N ALA A 59 0.34 -11.78 -2.47
CA ALA A 59 -0.82 -12.28 -3.22
C ALA A 59 -0.70 -12.04 -4.73
N LEU A 60 0.19 -11.15 -5.18
CA LEU A 60 0.44 -11.00 -6.61
C LEU A 60 0.96 -12.33 -7.17
N PRO A 61 0.41 -12.80 -8.30
CA PRO A 61 0.93 -13.99 -8.94
C PRO A 61 2.41 -13.76 -9.21
N SER A 62 3.26 -14.69 -8.77
CA SER A 62 4.67 -14.68 -9.14
C SER A 62 4.70 -14.98 -10.63
N GLU A 63 4.60 -13.95 -11.47
CA GLU A 63 4.80 -14.14 -12.90
C GLU A 63 6.21 -14.70 -13.05
N PRO A 64 6.40 -15.92 -13.59
CA PRO A 64 7.70 -16.28 -14.07
C PRO A 64 8.02 -15.25 -15.15
N ARG A 65 9.10 -14.48 -14.98
CA ARG A 65 9.66 -13.72 -16.10
C ARG A 65 9.87 -14.72 -17.23
N ARG A 66 8.96 -14.73 -18.20
CA ARG A 66 9.26 -15.27 -19.52
C ARG A 66 10.33 -14.36 -20.07
N SER A 67 11.57 -14.80 -19.91
CA SER A 67 12.66 -14.43 -20.79
C SER A 67 12.18 -14.70 -22.21
N ALA A 68 11.88 -13.63 -22.95
CA ALA A 68 11.78 -13.64 -24.40
C ALA A 68 13.08 -13.03 -24.95
#